data_AF-A0A1V1NSB6-F1
#
_entry.id   AF-A0A1V1NSB6-F1
#
_cell.length_a   1.000
_cell.length_b   1.000
_cell.length_c   1.000
_cell.angle_alpha   90.00
_cell.angle_beta   90.00
_cell.angle_gamma   90.00
#
_symmetry.space_group_name_H-M   'P 1'
#
loop_
_entity.id
_entity.type
_entity.pdbx_description
1 polymer ?
#
loop_
_entity_poly.entity_id
_entity_poly.type
_entity_poly.pdbx_seq_one_letter_code
_entity_poly.pdbx_strand_id
1 'polypeptide(L)'
;EDSKLAKTSKYYSVDYLNEADTHYWLNHLESESAIASFKLTDSQINLIWKYFGGSMWEISDLLGDLIPCSKNSKISDEILMSNIQKRIEENCARFTHYSLFSEKRRILLIEIFNCCEINNFLNL
;
A
#
# COMPACT_ATOMS: atom_id res chain seq x y z
N GLU A 1 -17.76 -10.57 27.36
CA GLU A 1 -18.76 -9.78 26.61
C GLU A 1 -18.17 -9.46 25.26
N ASP A 2 -18.79 -10.00 24.23
CA ASP A 2 -18.33 -9.94 22.84
C ASP A 2 -18.98 -8.70 22.20
N SER A 3 -18.36 -7.53 22.38
CA SER A 3 -18.90 -6.28 21.84
C SER A 3 -18.68 -6.23 20.33
N LYS A 4 -19.62 -6.82 19.59
CA LYS A 4 -19.77 -6.75 18.13
C LYS A 4 -20.30 -5.39 17.64
N LEU A 5 -20.11 -4.32 18.40
CA LEU A 5 -20.68 -2.99 18.10
C LEU A 5 -19.71 -1.81 18.36
N ALA A 6 -18.40 -1.97 18.16
CA ALA A 6 -17.43 -0.91 18.48
C ALA A 6 -16.35 -0.60 17.41
N LYS A 7 -16.61 -0.73 16.10
CA LYS A 7 -15.61 -0.36 15.07
C LYS A 7 -16.14 0.41 13.85
N THR A 8 -17.24 1.14 14.00
CA THR A 8 -17.71 2.12 13.01
C THR A 8 -17.95 3.48 13.68
N SER A 9 -17.04 3.88 14.57
CA SER A 9 -17.03 5.26 15.03
C SER A 9 -16.40 6.13 13.94
N LYS A 10 -16.88 7.36 13.80
CA LYS A 10 -16.21 8.47 13.07
C LYS A 10 -14.73 8.69 13.49
N TYR A 11 -14.25 8.00 14.53
CA TYR A 11 -12.87 8.03 15.03
C TYR A 11 -11.94 6.99 14.38
N TYR A 12 -12.47 6.03 13.61
CA TYR A 12 -11.68 5.02 12.87
C TYR A 12 -11.68 5.27 11.37
N SER A 13 -11.84 6.52 10.92
CA SER A 13 -11.31 6.89 9.62
C SER A 13 -9.80 6.65 9.71
N VAL A 14 -9.33 5.53 9.15
CA VAL A 14 -7.89 5.37 8.92
C VAL A 14 -7.59 6.35 7.81
N ASP A 15 -7.36 7.61 8.20
CA ASP A 15 -7.05 8.66 7.26
C ASP A 15 -5.69 8.32 6.65
N TYR A 16 -5.69 8.13 5.34
CA TYR A 16 -4.45 7.94 4.60
C TYR A 16 -3.65 9.23 4.73
N LEU A 17 -2.35 9.09 4.90
CA LEU A 17 -1.46 10.24 4.82
C LEU A 17 -1.60 10.89 3.43
N ASN A 18 -1.44 12.21 3.38
CA ASN A 18 -1.24 12.85 2.09
C ASN A 18 0.17 12.56 1.56
N GLU A 19 0.45 12.95 0.32
CA GLU A 19 1.73 12.71 -0.33
C GLU A 19 2.90 13.33 0.45
N ALA A 20 2.75 14.59 0.90
CA ALA A 20 3.79 15.30 1.61
C ALA A 20 4.15 14.62 2.94
N ASP A 21 3.14 14.22 3.71
CA ASP A 21 3.33 13.52 4.98
C ASP A 21 3.91 12.11 4.77
N THR A 22 3.50 11.41 3.71
CA THR A 22 4.05 10.10 3.36
C THR A 22 5.52 10.20 2.98
N HIS A 23 5.88 11.19 2.15
CA HIS A 23 7.26 11.43 1.74
C HIS A 23 8.12 11.87 2.91
N TYR A 24 7.59 12.71 3.79
CA TYR A 24 8.29 13.11 5.00
C TYR A 24 8.57 11.90 5.88
N TRP A 25 7.55 11.10 6.17
CA TRP A 25 7.67 9.90 6.99
C TRP A 25 8.72 8.92 6.45
N LEU A 26 8.64 8.59 5.15
CA LEU A 26 9.55 7.63 4.52
C LEU A 26 11.00 8.14 4.38
N ASN A 27 11.21 9.46 4.42
CA ASN A 27 12.55 10.05 4.51
C ASN A 27 13.13 10.02 5.93
N HIS A 28 12.28 9.87 6.94
CA HIS A 28 12.64 9.97 8.36
C HIS A 28 12.32 8.68 9.14
N LEU A 29 12.47 7.52 8.51
CA LEU A 29 12.15 6.20 9.08
C LEU A 29 12.80 5.91 10.44
N GLU A 30 13.99 6.46 10.69
CA GLU A 30 14.68 6.30 11.97
C GLU A 30 13.94 7.00 13.12
N SER A 31 13.53 8.26 12.94
CA SER A 31 12.84 9.02 13.99
C SER A 31 11.35 8.66 14.10
N GLU A 32 10.69 8.44 12.96
CA GLU A 32 9.24 8.24 12.91
C GLU A 32 8.84 6.77 13.10
N SER A 33 9.76 5.81 12.92
CA SER A 33 9.44 4.38 12.96
C SER A 33 10.52 3.50 13.56
N ALA A 34 11.61 4.07 14.10
CA ALA A 34 12.74 3.34 14.66
C ALA A 34 13.39 2.34 13.68
N ILE A 35 13.26 2.59 12.37
CA ILE A 35 13.87 1.76 11.32
C ILE A 35 15.16 2.44 10.87
N ALA A 36 16.28 1.99 11.45
CA ALA A 36 17.63 2.44 11.07
C ALA A 36 18.36 1.45 10.13
N SER A 37 17.72 0.31 9.80
CA SER A 37 18.33 -0.77 9.00
C SER A 37 18.57 -0.39 7.54
N PHE A 38 17.86 0.60 7.01
CA PHE A 38 18.08 1.11 5.66
C PHE A 38 17.55 2.53 5.50
N LYS A 39 17.98 3.20 4.42
CA LYS A 39 17.35 4.43 3.93
C LYS A 39 16.82 4.22 2.52
N LEU A 40 15.63 4.77 2.28
CA LEU A 40 15.01 4.79 0.96
C LEU A 40 15.55 5.97 0.16
N THR A 41 15.62 5.82 -1.16
CA THR A 41 15.85 6.94 -2.08
C THR A 41 14.53 7.62 -2.42
N ASP A 42 14.57 8.87 -2.91
CA ASP A 42 13.37 9.57 -3.39
C ASP A 42 12.60 8.77 -4.46
N SER A 43 13.32 8.09 -5.36
CA SER A 43 12.71 7.22 -6.37
C SER A 43 11.94 6.05 -5.77
N GLN A 44 12.46 5.44 -4.71
CA GLN A 44 11.81 4.35 -3.98
C GLN A 44 10.59 4.85 -3.20
N ILE A 45 10.68 6.03 -2.59
CA ILE A 45 9.57 6.68 -1.90
C ILE A 45 8.43 6.98 -2.88
N ASN A 46 8.74 7.54 -4.04
CA ASN A 46 7.76 7.78 -5.10
C ASN A 46 7.09 6.48 -5.58
N LEU A 47 7.87 5.39 -5.67
CA LEU A 47 7.34 4.08 -6.03
C LEU A 47 6.36 3.57 -4.98
N ILE A 48 6.70 3.69 -3.69
CA ILE A 48 5.82 3.29 -2.59
C ILE A 48 4.52 4.13 -2.61
N TRP A 49 4.63 5.46 -2.72
CA TRP A 49 3.45 6.34 -2.83
C TRP A 49 2.56 5.96 -4.03
N LYS A 50 3.15 5.69 -5.19
CA LYS A 50 2.41 5.31 -6.40
C LYS A 50 1.52 4.09 -6.20
N TYR A 51 1.97 3.08 -5.44
CA TYR A 51 1.24 1.82 -5.28
C TYR A 51 0.38 1.74 -4.01
N PHE A 52 0.78 2.41 -2.92
CA PHE A 52 0.10 2.31 -1.63
C PHE A 52 -0.61 3.60 -1.21
N GLY A 53 -0.36 4.72 -1.90
CA GLY A 53 -0.79 6.04 -1.46
C GLY A 53 -0.30 6.32 -0.04
N GLY A 54 -1.19 6.86 0.80
CA GLY A 54 -0.90 7.13 2.20
C GLY A 54 -1.30 6.02 3.17
N SER A 55 -1.46 4.79 2.70
CA SER A 55 -1.86 3.68 3.56
C SER A 55 -0.72 3.29 4.51
N MET A 56 -0.71 3.88 5.72
CA MET A 56 0.32 3.60 6.72
C MET A 56 0.42 2.12 7.07
N TRP A 57 -0.70 1.40 7.04
CA TRP A 57 -0.72 -0.03 7.36
C TRP A 57 0.01 -0.86 6.30
N GLU A 58 -0.32 -0.69 5.02
CA GLU A 58 0.31 -1.42 3.92
C GLU A 58 1.79 -1.05 3.78
N ILE A 59 2.12 0.23 3.96
CA ILE A 59 3.50 0.72 3.92
C ILE A 59 4.31 0.12 5.08
N SER A 60 3.75 0.12 6.31
CA SER A 60 4.45 -0.44 7.47
C SER A 60 4.71 -1.94 7.31
N ASP A 61 3.74 -2.68 6.76
CA ASP A 61 3.88 -4.09 6.45
C ASP A 61 4.98 -4.34 5.41
N LEU A 62 5.01 -3.55 4.32
CA LEU A 62 6.09 -3.57 3.33
C LEU A 62 7.46 -3.29 3.97
N LEU A 63 7.57 -2.23 4.78
CA LEU A 63 8.83 -1.87 5.44
C LEU A 63 9.34 -3.01 6.33
N GLY A 64 8.43 -3.71 7.03
CA GLY A 64 8.74 -4.89 7.84
C GLY A 64 9.43 -5.99 7.04
N ASP A 65 8.92 -6.30 5.85
CA ASP A 65 9.52 -7.29 4.94
C ASP A 65 10.87 -6.86 4.37
N LEU A 66 11.12 -5.55 4.24
CA LEU A 66 12.37 -5.02 3.69
C LEU A 66 13.52 -5.02 4.71
N ILE A 67 13.24 -4.94 6.01
CA ILE A 67 14.26 -4.96 7.08
C ILE A 67 15.27 -6.12 6.90
N PRO A 68 14.84 -7.40 6.81
CA PRO A 68 15.77 -8.51 6.64
C PRO A 68 16.47 -8.55 5.27
N CYS A 69 15.97 -7.82 4.26
CA CYS A 69 16.55 -7.77 2.92
C CYS A 69 17.60 -6.66 2.76
N SER A 70 17.76 -5.79 3.76
CA SER A 70 18.72 -4.68 3.72
C SER A 70 20.16 -5.17 3.64
N LYS A 71 20.94 -4.55 2.75
CA LYS A 71 22.39 -4.77 2.61
C LYS A 71 23.10 -3.43 2.62
N ASN A 72 24.09 -3.29 3.50
CA ASN A 72 24.85 -2.04 3.66
C ASN A 72 23.94 -0.81 3.86
N SER A 73 22.88 -0.97 4.66
CA SER A 73 21.89 0.08 4.95
C SER A 73 21.09 0.57 3.74
N LYS A 74 20.96 -0.28 2.71
CA LYS A 74 20.21 0.03 1.48
C LYS A 74 19.31 -1.13 1.07
N ILE A 75 18.26 -0.79 0.34
CA ILE A 75 17.39 -1.72 -0.38
C ILE A 75 17.59 -1.47 -1.87
N SER A 76 17.68 -2.54 -2.66
CA SER A 76 17.76 -2.42 -4.12
C SER A 76 16.36 -2.25 -4.71
N ASP A 77 16.28 -1.55 -5.85
CA ASP A 77 15.01 -1.29 -6.53
C ASP A 77 14.32 -2.60 -6.96
N GLU A 78 15.08 -3.64 -7.31
CA GLU A 78 14.54 -4.95 -7.66
C GLU A 78 13.88 -5.63 -6.47
N ILE A 79 14.49 -5.56 -5.28
CA ILE A 79 13.93 -6.14 -4.05
C ILE A 79 12.65 -5.40 -3.66
N LEU A 80 12.67 -4.06 -3.73
CA LEU A 80 11.50 -3.25 -3.45
C LEU A 80 10.37 -3.61 -4.40
N MET A 81 10.61 -3.54 -5.72
CA MET A 81 9.58 -3.79 -6.71
C MET A 81 9.03 -5.23 -6.63
N SER A 82 9.87 -6.22 -6.35
CA SER A 82 9.43 -7.60 -6.14
C SER A 82 8.45 -7.73 -4.96
N ASN A 83 8.71 -7.06 -3.83
CA ASN A 83 7.82 -7.07 -2.68
C ASN A 83 6.52 -6.31 -2.91
N ILE A 84 6.56 -5.21 -3.69
CA ILE A 84 5.37 -4.48 -4.12
C ILE A 84 4.51 -5.36 -5.03
N GLN A 85 5.12 -5.98 -6.04
CA GLN A 85 4.44 -6.83 -7.00
C GLN A 85 3.74 -8.01 -6.34
N LYS A 86 4.41 -8.66 -5.37
CA LYS A 86 3.82 -9.73 -4.56
C LYS A 86 2.53 -9.28 -3.84
N ARG A 87 2.53 -8.08 -3.24
CA ARG A 87 1.33 -7.52 -2.56
C ARG A 87 0.20 -7.21 -3.53
N ILE A 88 0.52 -6.74 -4.74
CA ILE A 88 -0.48 -6.53 -5.81
C ILE A 88 -1.10 -7.87 -6.19
N GLU A 89 -0.28 -8.91 -6.41
CA GLU A 89 -0.75 -10.25 -6.77
C GLU A 89 -1.62 -10.88 -5.69
N GLU A 90 -1.22 -10.79 -4.42
CA GLU A 90 -1.99 -11.29 -3.28
C GLU A 90 -3.33 -10.56 -3.14
N ASN A 91 -3.36 -9.24 -3.32
CA ASN A 91 -4.61 -8.47 -3.31
C ASN A 91 -5.51 -8.85 -4.51
N CYS A 92 -4.97 -8.96 -5.72
CA CYS A 92 -5.72 -9.41 -6.89
C CYS A 92 -6.31 -10.82 -6.70
N ALA A 93 -5.54 -11.74 -6.11
CA ALA A 93 -5.99 -13.09 -5.81
C ALA A 93 -7.15 -13.06 -4.77
N ARG A 94 -7.04 -12.23 -3.74
CA ARG A 94 -8.12 -12.01 -2.76
C ARG A 94 -9.38 -11.46 -3.45
N PHE A 95 -9.25 -10.44 -4.29
CA PHE A 95 -10.39 -9.90 -5.05
C PHE A 95 -11.05 -10.96 -5.92
N THR A 96 -10.25 -11.74 -6.64
CA THR A 96 -10.75 -12.83 -7.48
C THR A 96 -11.52 -13.84 -6.64
N HIS A 97 -10.93 -14.30 -5.53
CA HIS A 97 -11.57 -15.22 -4.60
C HIS A 97 -12.89 -14.65 -4.04
N TYR A 98 -12.90 -13.40 -3.59
CA TYR A 98 -14.09 -12.77 -3.00
C TYR A 98 -15.17 -12.44 -4.04
N SER A 99 -14.79 -12.21 -5.31
CA SER A 99 -15.74 -11.94 -6.39
C SER A 99 -16.62 -13.15 -6.73
N LEU A 100 -16.14 -14.37 -6.46
CA LEU A 100 -16.90 -15.62 -6.71
C LEU A 100 -18.14 -15.74 -5.83
N PHE A 101 -18.24 -14.99 -4.73
CA PHE A 101 -19.38 -15.05 -3.83
C PHE A 101 -20.58 -14.21 -4.29
N SER A 102 -20.43 -13.36 -5.32
CA SER A 102 -21.56 -12.59 -5.87
C SER A 102 -21.27 -12.09 -7.29
N GLU A 103 -21.94 -12.70 -8.27
CA GLU A 103 -21.90 -12.31 -9.68
C GLU A 103 -22.16 -10.80 -9.88
N LYS A 104 -23.15 -10.25 -9.16
CA LYS A 104 -23.49 -8.82 -9.22
C LYS A 104 -22.35 -7.91 -8.74
N ARG A 105 -21.63 -8.30 -7.68
CA ARG A 105 -20.48 -7.53 -7.18
C ARG A 105 -19.30 -7.62 -8.14
N ARG A 106 -19.09 -8.77 -8.78
CA ARG A 106 -18.05 -8.93 -9.80
C ARG A 106 -18.29 -8.00 -10.99
N ILE A 107 -19.52 -7.94 -11.51
CA ILE A 107 -19.88 -7.04 -12.61
C ILE A 107 -19.61 -5.58 -12.21
N LEU A 108 -20.05 -5.16 -11.02
CA LEU A 108 -19.80 -3.80 -10.53
C LEU A 108 -18.30 -3.47 -10.43
N LEU A 109 -17.47 -4.40 -9.95
CA LEU A 109 -16.02 -4.19 -9.88
C LEU A 109 -15.39 -4.04 -11.26
N ILE A 110 -15.85 -4.80 -12.26
CA ILE A 110 -15.42 -4.67 -13.66
C ILE A 110 -15.82 -3.29 -14.22
N GLU A 111 -17.04 -2.83 -13.95
CA GLU A 111 -17.51 -1.52 -14.38
C GLU A 111 -16.68 -0.39 -13.76
N ILE A 112 -16.42 -0.45 -12.44
CA ILE A 112 -15.56 0.52 -11.74
C ILE A 112 -14.15 0.52 -12.36
N PHE A 113 -13.56 -0.65 -12.59
CA PHE A 113 -12.24 -0.76 -13.21
C PHE A 113 -12.21 -0.10 -14.59
N ASN A 114 -13.18 -0.41 -15.45
CA ASN A 114 -13.28 0.18 -16.78
C ASN A 114 -13.44 1.71 -16.71
N CYS A 115 -14.23 2.23 -15.77
CA CYS A 115 -14.34 3.68 -15.55
C CYS A 115 -13.01 4.31 -15.12
N CYS A 116 -12.24 3.65 -14.25
CA CYS A 116 -10.93 4.13 -13.82
C CYS A 116 -9.89 4.09 -14.96
N GLU A 117 -9.85 3.03 -15.77
CA GLU A 117 -8.99 2.93 -16.94
C GLU A 117 -9.29 4.00 -17.98
N ILE A 118 -10.58 4.23 -18.28
CA ILE A 118 -11.01 5.28 -19.22
C ILE A 118 -10.54 6.67 -18.75
N ASN A 119 -10.53 6.93 -17.44
CA ASN A 119 -10.03 8.20 -16.89
C ASN A 119 -8.50 8.30 -16.88
N ASN A 120 -7.77 7.19 -16.90
CA ASN A 120 -6.29 7.16 -16.94
C ASN A 120 -5.70 7.28 -18.35
N PHE A 121 -6.52 7.19 -19.41
CA PHE A 121 -6.08 7.38 -20.81
C PHE A 121 -5.70 8.84 -21.19
N LEU A 122 -5.62 9.75 -20.22
CA LEU A 122 -5.12 11.12 -20.44
C LEU A 122 -3.67 11.34 -19.96
N ASN A 123 -2.99 10.37 -19.36
CA ASN A 123 -1.58 10.51 -18.94
C ASN A 123 -0.78 9.20 -19.07
N LEU A 124 -0.64 8.68 -20.30
CA LEU A 124 0.46 7.80 -20.69
C LEU A 124 1.38 8.55 -21.66
#